data_AF-A0A183HGV8-F1
#
_entry.id   AF-A0A183HGV8-F1
#
_cell.length_a   1.000
_cell.length_b   1.000
_cell.length_c   1.000
_cell.angle_alpha   90.00
_cell.angle_beta   90.00
_cell.angle_gamma   90.00
#
_symmetry.space_group_name_H-M   'P 1'
#
loop_
_entity.id
_entity.type
_entity.pdbx_description
1 polymer ?
#
loop_
_entity_poly.entity_id
_entity_poly.type
_entity_poly.pdbx_seq_one_letter_code
_entity_poly.pdbx_strand_id
1 'polypeptide(L)'
;MEKVISSLERYSDSTIDMDSQYILLLWMVILCKNPFDLNKFETKSGRNMLERIITAAVPYLYLNTDRCQHSSALLLSLIVSREDARKKYLKKLIDPCISTIENCEGKWSTNNELVGSLQLLAAILKKGEREDLLTIADQVFKALRHLGNLEDSDFIVKKLTVKVVQRLGMVFLKPKIAKWRYDIGNRYLDLENSDFAKCQGFDALELESFADEVYEVPYDELEVVLNTILEALRDRDTDIRWTGAKGIGRIVSRLPKHLANDVLDSIIKFNFNSHSGNAAWHGGCLAVAELSKRGFLPLERLPDVVKILLNVSYKEILYHIFFD
;
A
#
# COMPACT_ATOMS: atom_id res chain seq x y z
N MET A 1 -24.82 17.52 -5.37
CA MET A 1 -24.41 16.32 -6.13
C MET A 1 -24.77 16.46 -7.60
N GLU A 2 -26.05 16.62 -7.95
CA GLU A 2 -26.53 16.76 -9.34
C GLU A 2 -25.74 17.77 -10.19
N LYS A 3 -25.58 19.01 -9.70
CA LYS A 3 -24.85 20.06 -10.43
C LYS A 3 -23.39 19.69 -10.70
N VAL A 4 -22.73 19.01 -9.75
CA VAL A 4 -21.31 18.67 -9.86
C VAL A 4 -21.10 17.56 -10.88
N ILE A 5 -21.96 16.54 -10.89
CA ILE A 5 -21.92 15.45 -11.87
C ILE A 5 -22.24 15.97 -13.27
N SER A 6 -23.28 16.80 -13.41
CA SER A 6 -23.59 17.44 -14.70
C SER A 6 -22.45 18.31 -15.21
N SER A 7 -21.68 18.96 -14.33
CA SER A 7 -20.46 19.65 -14.74
C SER A 7 -19.39 18.66 -15.19
N LEU A 8 -19.11 17.60 -14.43
CA LEU A 8 -18.15 16.56 -14.85
C LEU A 8 -18.50 15.96 -16.22
N GLU A 9 -19.77 15.62 -16.45
CA GLU A 9 -20.24 15.10 -17.75
C GLU A 9 -20.04 16.10 -18.89
N ARG A 10 -20.11 17.41 -18.64
CA ARG A 10 -19.84 18.43 -19.67
C ARG A 10 -18.35 18.61 -19.94
N TYR A 11 -17.54 18.44 -18.90
CA TYR A 11 -16.09 18.59 -19.00
C TYR A 11 -15.38 17.32 -19.45
N SER A 12 -16.07 16.18 -19.64
CA SER A 12 -15.43 14.92 -20.08
C SER A 12 -14.74 15.06 -21.43
N ASP A 13 -15.32 15.87 -22.32
CA ASP A 13 -14.87 16.02 -23.70
C ASP A 13 -14.01 17.27 -23.91
N SER A 14 -13.88 18.12 -22.88
CA SER A 14 -13.14 19.38 -22.94
C SER A 14 -11.77 19.21 -22.28
N THR A 15 -10.69 19.43 -23.02
CA THR A 15 -9.31 19.43 -22.49
C THR A 15 -8.86 20.79 -21.94
N ILE A 16 -9.75 21.78 -21.94
CA ILE A 16 -9.38 23.20 -21.78
C ILE A 16 -9.19 23.60 -20.31
N ASP A 17 -9.81 22.89 -19.35
CA ASP A 17 -9.78 23.28 -17.93
C ASP A 17 -9.57 22.08 -16.98
N MET A 18 -8.34 21.59 -16.96
CA MET A 18 -7.90 20.44 -16.16
C MET A 18 -7.99 20.69 -14.65
N ASP A 19 -7.76 21.92 -14.20
CA ASP A 19 -7.83 22.27 -12.79
C ASP A 19 -9.28 22.26 -12.29
N SER A 20 -10.23 22.74 -13.09
CA SER A 20 -11.66 22.60 -12.77
C SER A 20 -12.11 21.13 -12.74
N GLN A 21 -11.68 20.31 -13.70
CA GLN A 21 -11.98 18.87 -13.68
C GLN A 21 -11.49 18.21 -12.39
N TYR A 22 -10.25 18.50 -11.99
CA TYR A 22 -9.66 18.00 -10.75
C TYR A 22 -10.48 18.45 -9.52
N ILE A 23 -10.83 19.73 -9.43
CA ILE A 23 -11.62 20.28 -8.31
C ILE A 23 -13.00 19.63 -8.25
N LEU A 24 -13.67 19.44 -9.40
CA LEU A 24 -14.97 18.79 -9.47
C LEU A 24 -14.91 17.33 -9.01
N LEU A 25 -13.85 16.59 -9.39
CA LEU A 25 -13.62 15.22 -8.90
C LEU A 25 -13.44 15.21 -7.38
N LEU A 26 -12.64 16.12 -6.81
CA LEU A 26 -12.47 16.23 -5.36
C LEU A 26 -13.77 16.59 -4.64
N TRP A 27 -14.56 17.49 -5.19
CA TRP A 27 -15.88 17.81 -4.64
C TRP A 27 -16.81 16.61 -4.67
N MET A 28 -16.79 15.82 -5.74
CA MET A 28 -17.54 14.56 -5.80
C MET A 28 -17.08 13.56 -4.75
N VAL A 29 -15.77 13.44 -4.51
CA VAL A 29 -15.23 12.61 -3.41
C VAL A 29 -15.83 13.04 -2.08
N ILE A 30 -15.85 14.34 -1.77
CA ILE A 30 -16.41 14.86 -0.52
C ILE A 30 -17.90 14.54 -0.42
N LEU A 31 -18.65 14.75 -1.51
CA LEU A 31 -20.09 14.49 -1.54
C LEU A 31 -20.42 13.01 -1.35
N CYS A 32 -19.64 12.10 -1.94
CA CYS A 32 -19.83 10.65 -1.84
C CYS A 32 -19.39 10.06 -0.49
N LYS A 33 -18.66 10.81 0.34
CA LYS A 33 -18.34 10.40 1.72
C LYS A 33 -19.54 10.51 2.66
N ASN A 34 -20.59 11.23 2.27
CA ASN A 34 -21.77 11.37 3.10
C ASN A 34 -22.50 10.01 3.23
N PRO A 35 -23.00 9.65 4.43
CA PRO A 35 -23.57 8.33 4.72
C PRO A 35 -24.99 8.12 4.18
N PHE A 36 -25.42 8.89 3.18
CA PHE A 36 -26.74 8.74 2.57
C PHE A 36 -26.74 7.59 1.57
N ASP A 37 -27.77 6.74 1.59
CA ASP A 37 -27.95 5.69 0.58
C ASP A 37 -28.20 6.31 -0.80
N LEU A 38 -27.21 6.17 -1.69
CA LEU A 38 -27.21 6.80 -2.99
C LEU A 38 -28.08 6.02 -4.01
N ASN A 39 -28.47 4.78 -3.70
CA ASN A 39 -29.39 4.03 -4.55
C ASN A 39 -30.81 4.60 -4.52
N LYS A 40 -31.19 5.28 -3.44
CA LYS A 40 -32.53 5.88 -3.28
C LYS A 40 -32.71 7.14 -4.12
N PHE A 41 -31.64 7.70 -4.68
CA PHE A 41 -31.72 8.87 -5.53
C PHE A 41 -31.78 8.44 -6.98
N GLU A 42 -32.95 8.60 -7.59
CA GLU A 42 -33.09 8.52 -9.03
C GLU A 42 -32.76 9.87 -9.66
N THR A 43 -31.97 9.82 -10.73
CA THR A 43 -31.67 11.01 -11.52
C THR A 43 -32.85 11.35 -12.45
N LYS A 44 -32.89 12.58 -12.97
CA LYS A 44 -33.96 13.02 -13.90
C LYS A 44 -34.03 12.16 -15.18
N SER A 45 -32.99 11.40 -15.48
CA SER A 45 -32.91 10.46 -16.61
C SER A 45 -33.33 9.03 -16.26
N GLY A 46 -33.85 8.78 -15.05
CA GLY A 46 -34.23 7.45 -14.57
C GLY A 46 -33.05 6.52 -14.27
N ARG A 47 -31.81 7.01 -14.35
CA ARG A 47 -30.61 6.25 -14.00
C ARG A 47 -30.35 6.34 -12.50
N ASN A 48 -29.84 5.25 -11.94
CA ASN A 48 -29.34 5.21 -10.58
C ASN A 48 -28.16 6.19 -10.42
N MET A 49 -28.15 6.95 -9.32
CA MET A 49 -27.15 7.98 -9.08
C MET A 49 -25.71 7.45 -9.06
N LEU A 50 -25.48 6.28 -8.45
CA LEU A 50 -24.14 5.68 -8.38
C LEU A 50 -23.63 5.30 -9.76
N GLU A 51 -24.49 4.70 -10.59
CA GLU A 51 -24.14 4.32 -11.95
C GLU A 51 -23.72 5.53 -12.78
N ARG A 52 -24.48 6.64 -12.66
CA ARG A 52 -24.13 7.88 -13.33
C ARG A 52 -22.80 8.45 -12.85
N ILE A 53 -22.53 8.43 -11.54
CA ILE A 53 -21.24 8.89 -10.99
C ILE A 53 -20.09 8.02 -11.52
N ILE A 54 -20.25 6.70 -11.54
CA ILE A 54 -19.23 5.77 -12.06
C ILE A 54 -18.97 6.07 -13.53
N THR A 55 -20.02 6.16 -14.36
CA THR A 55 -19.88 6.48 -15.78
C THR A 55 -19.19 7.81 -16.02
N ALA A 56 -19.48 8.83 -15.20
CA ALA A 56 -18.84 10.14 -15.31
C ALA A 56 -17.37 10.11 -14.85
N ALA A 57 -17.01 9.28 -13.86
CA ALA A 57 -15.67 9.24 -13.28
C ALA A 57 -14.67 8.38 -14.09
N VAL A 58 -15.12 7.27 -14.68
CA VAL A 58 -14.25 6.31 -15.39
C VAL A 58 -13.38 6.94 -16.49
N PRO A 59 -13.86 7.84 -17.36
CA PRO A 59 -13.02 8.47 -18.38
C PRO A 59 -11.81 9.22 -17.78
N TYR A 60 -11.99 9.87 -16.63
CA TYR A 60 -10.91 10.56 -15.93
C TYR A 60 -9.84 9.64 -15.34
N LEU A 61 -10.16 8.35 -15.17
CA LEU A 61 -9.19 7.33 -14.73
C LEU A 61 -8.16 6.99 -15.82
N TYR A 62 -8.47 7.24 -17.08
CA TYR A 62 -7.60 6.89 -18.20
C TYR A 62 -7.09 8.13 -18.94
N LEU A 63 -7.27 9.30 -18.32
CA LEU A 63 -6.73 10.56 -18.81
C LEU A 63 -5.21 10.62 -18.58
N ASN A 64 -4.48 11.24 -19.50
CA ASN A 64 -3.03 11.48 -19.39
C ASN A 64 -2.69 12.61 -18.40
N THR A 65 -3.26 12.58 -17.20
CA THR A 65 -3.02 13.58 -16.15
C THR A 65 -3.12 12.94 -14.78
N ASP A 66 -1.97 12.85 -14.10
CA ASP A 66 -1.83 12.15 -12.81
C ASP A 66 -2.82 12.64 -11.74
N ARG A 67 -3.07 13.96 -11.64
CA ARG A 67 -3.99 14.55 -10.64
C ARG A 67 -5.44 14.08 -10.81
N CYS A 68 -5.96 14.13 -12.04
CA CYS A 68 -7.32 13.70 -12.35
C CYS A 68 -7.45 12.18 -12.23
N GLN A 69 -6.44 11.45 -12.71
CA GLN A 69 -6.37 10.00 -12.61
C GLN A 69 -6.47 9.52 -11.16
N HIS A 70 -5.62 10.09 -10.30
CA HIS A 70 -5.59 9.76 -8.89
C HIS A 70 -6.91 10.08 -8.18
N SER A 71 -7.52 11.23 -8.51
CA SER A 71 -8.78 11.67 -7.92
C SER A 71 -9.96 10.82 -8.37
N SER A 72 -9.98 10.41 -9.64
CA SER A 72 -10.97 9.48 -10.16
C SER A 72 -10.84 8.10 -9.51
N ALA A 73 -9.61 7.56 -9.41
CA ALA A 73 -9.35 6.31 -8.69
C ALA A 73 -9.83 6.38 -7.23
N LEU A 74 -9.62 7.52 -6.56
CA LEU A 74 -10.08 7.74 -5.20
C LEU A 74 -11.61 7.83 -5.09
N LEU A 75 -12.28 8.48 -6.04
CA LEU A 75 -13.74 8.55 -6.11
C LEU A 75 -14.36 7.17 -6.36
N LEU A 76 -13.85 6.43 -7.35
CA LEU A 76 -14.33 5.10 -7.70
C LEU A 76 -14.10 4.10 -6.55
N SER A 77 -12.92 4.11 -5.93
CA SER A 77 -12.64 3.27 -4.77
C SER A 77 -13.54 3.58 -3.58
N LEU A 78 -13.84 4.87 -3.34
CA LEU A 78 -14.80 5.27 -2.32
C LEU A 78 -16.18 4.70 -2.62
N ILE A 79 -16.66 4.81 -3.86
CA ILE A 79 -17.98 4.29 -4.26
C ILE A 79 -18.08 2.79 -4.03
N VAL A 80 -17.13 2.00 -4.53
CA VAL A 80 -17.18 0.53 -4.37
C VAL A 80 -16.91 0.05 -2.96
N SER A 81 -16.46 0.92 -2.05
CA SER A 81 -16.32 0.58 -0.62
C SER A 81 -17.58 0.89 0.19
N ARG A 82 -18.62 1.47 -0.42
CA ARG A 82 -19.88 1.76 0.28
C ARG A 82 -20.79 0.54 0.33
N GLU A 83 -21.57 0.41 1.40
CA GLU A 83 -22.46 -0.72 1.62
C GLU A 83 -23.52 -0.89 0.53
N ASP A 84 -24.04 0.23 0.02
CA ASP A 84 -25.07 0.30 -1.01
C ASP A 84 -24.54 -0.05 -2.42
N ALA A 85 -23.22 -0.09 -2.62
CA ALA A 85 -22.59 -0.23 -3.93
C ALA A 85 -21.68 -1.45 -4.07
N ARG A 86 -21.00 -1.88 -2.99
CA ARG A 86 -19.86 -2.81 -3.05
C ARG A 86 -20.18 -4.14 -3.75
N LYS A 87 -21.31 -4.76 -3.42
CA LYS A 87 -21.73 -6.04 -4.02
C LYS A 87 -22.00 -5.96 -5.52
N LYS A 88 -22.48 -4.80 -6.01
CA LYS A 88 -22.93 -4.62 -7.40
C LYS A 88 -21.81 -4.12 -8.32
N TYR A 89 -20.94 -3.24 -7.81
CA TYR A 89 -19.99 -2.49 -8.64
C TYR A 89 -18.53 -2.89 -8.47
N LEU A 90 -18.16 -3.62 -7.41
CA LEU A 90 -16.76 -4.00 -7.16
C LEU A 90 -16.17 -4.81 -8.32
N LYS A 91 -16.80 -5.94 -8.70
CA LYS A 91 -16.34 -6.76 -9.84
C LYS A 91 -16.37 -5.98 -11.15
N LYS A 92 -17.44 -5.23 -11.41
CA LYS A 92 -17.60 -4.43 -12.64
C LYS A 92 -16.45 -3.45 -12.88
N LEU A 93 -15.83 -2.93 -11.82
CA LEU A 93 -14.69 -2.01 -11.92
C LEU A 93 -13.33 -2.71 -11.89
N ILE A 94 -13.25 -3.91 -11.33
CA ILE A 94 -12.00 -4.68 -11.22
C ILE A 94 -11.74 -5.51 -12.48
N ASP A 95 -12.76 -6.15 -13.06
CA ASP A 95 -12.59 -7.03 -14.22
C ASP A 95 -11.90 -6.31 -15.39
N PRO A 96 -12.26 -5.04 -15.75
CA PRO A 96 -11.53 -4.31 -16.77
C PRO A 96 -10.07 -4.04 -16.40
N CYS A 97 -9.78 -3.71 -15.13
CA CYS A 97 -8.41 -3.49 -14.67
C CYS A 97 -7.55 -4.75 -14.78
N ILE A 98 -8.12 -5.91 -14.46
CA ILE A 98 -7.46 -7.21 -14.62
C ILE A 98 -7.16 -7.45 -16.09
N SER A 99 -8.16 -7.31 -16.97
CA SER A 99 -7.96 -7.50 -18.40
C SER A 99 -6.92 -6.55 -18.99
N THR A 100 -6.86 -5.28 -18.56
CA THR A 100 -5.83 -4.33 -19.00
C THR A 100 -4.43 -4.78 -18.57
N ILE A 101 -4.29 -5.32 -17.36
CA ILE A 101 -2.99 -5.80 -16.85
C ILE A 101 -2.56 -7.10 -17.57
N GLU A 102 -3.48 -8.03 -17.80
CA GLU A 102 -3.17 -9.30 -18.47
C GLU A 102 -2.77 -9.09 -19.94
N ASN A 103 -3.38 -8.12 -20.62
CA ASN A 103 -3.14 -7.83 -22.03
C ASN A 103 -2.13 -6.70 -22.28
N CYS A 104 -1.42 -6.22 -21.25
CA CYS A 104 -0.47 -5.13 -21.46
C CYS A 104 0.76 -5.61 -22.25
N GLU A 105 0.98 -5.05 -23.43
CA GLU A 105 2.19 -5.33 -24.22
C GLU A 105 3.44 -4.68 -23.61
N GLY A 106 3.24 -3.62 -22.83
CA GLY A 106 4.30 -2.74 -22.33
C GLY A 106 4.09 -2.24 -20.91
N LYS A 107 5.18 -2.13 -20.15
CA LYS A 107 5.19 -1.73 -18.73
C LYS A 107 5.61 -0.28 -18.55
N TRP A 108 5.00 0.61 -19.34
CA TRP A 108 5.32 2.03 -19.38
C TRP A 108 4.11 2.89 -19.04
N SER A 109 4.38 4.04 -18.43
CA SER A 109 3.43 5.03 -17.97
C SER A 109 2.77 5.79 -19.11
N THR A 110 3.26 5.62 -20.35
CA THR A 110 2.59 6.07 -21.57
C THR A 110 1.27 5.33 -21.78
N ASN A 111 1.13 4.10 -21.24
CA ASN A 111 -0.14 3.39 -21.19
C ASN A 111 -0.99 3.91 -20.01
N ASN A 112 -1.83 4.90 -20.28
CA ASN A 112 -2.73 5.49 -19.29
C ASN A 112 -3.72 4.48 -18.70
N GLU A 113 -4.12 3.46 -19.49
CA GLU A 113 -5.03 2.41 -19.03
C GLU A 113 -4.38 1.55 -17.95
N LEU A 114 -3.11 1.16 -18.16
CA LEU A 114 -2.33 0.41 -17.18
C LEU A 114 -2.15 1.22 -15.90
N VAL A 115 -1.70 2.48 -16.01
CA VAL A 115 -1.48 3.35 -14.85
C VAL A 115 -2.79 3.56 -14.09
N GLY A 116 -3.88 3.86 -14.79
CA GLY A 116 -5.20 4.09 -14.21
C GLY A 116 -5.72 2.84 -13.49
N SER A 117 -5.55 1.67 -14.10
CA SER A 117 -5.93 0.40 -13.52
C SER A 117 -5.15 0.09 -12.25
N LEU A 118 -3.81 0.27 -12.25
CA LEU A 118 -2.99 0.08 -11.06
C LEU A 118 -3.33 1.10 -9.95
N GLN A 119 -3.62 2.36 -10.31
CA GLN A 119 -4.06 3.38 -9.36
C GLN A 119 -5.40 3.02 -8.72
N LEU A 120 -6.39 2.59 -9.52
CA LEU A 120 -7.70 2.18 -9.04
C LEU A 120 -7.59 0.94 -8.13
N LEU A 121 -6.87 -0.10 -8.56
CA LEU A 121 -6.65 -1.30 -7.76
C LEU A 121 -5.99 -0.96 -6.43
N ALA A 122 -4.95 -0.12 -6.45
CA ALA A 122 -4.35 0.35 -5.22
C ALA A 122 -5.42 1.02 -4.34
N ALA A 123 -6.15 2.01 -4.87
CA ALA A 123 -7.14 2.77 -4.12
C ALA A 123 -8.23 1.88 -3.50
N ILE A 124 -8.77 0.92 -4.26
CA ILE A 124 -9.74 -0.08 -3.80
C ILE A 124 -9.17 -0.92 -2.66
N LEU A 125 -7.98 -1.51 -2.84
CA LEU A 125 -7.34 -2.36 -1.83
C LEU A 125 -6.98 -1.61 -0.53
N LYS A 126 -6.94 -0.27 -0.55
CA LYS A 126 -6.73 0.55 0.66
C LYS A 126 -8.01 0.79 1.46
N LYS A 127 -9.17 0.77 0.79
CA LYS A 127 -10.44 1.26 1.34
C LYS A 127 -11.49 0.18 1.52
N GLY A 128 -11.46 -0.87 0.70
CA GLY A 128 -12.44 -1.94 0.74
C GLY A 128 -12.39 -2.78 2.03
N GLU A 129 -13.53 -3.36 2.36
CA GLU A 129 -13.67 -4.37 3.43
C GLU A 129 -12.91 -5.65 3.05
N ARG A 130 -12.25 -6.30 4.01
CA ARG A 130 -11.39 -7.46 3.72
C ARG A 130 -12.17 -8.61 3.10
N GLU A 131 -13.38 -8.84 3.59
CA GLU A 131 -14.28 -9.91 3.16
C GLU A 131 -14.57 -9.82 1.66
N ASP A 132 -14.92 -8.61 1.19
CA ASP A 132 -15.19 -8.36 -0.22
C ASP A 132 -13.91 -8.42 -1.06
N LEU A 133 -12.79 -7.87 -0.56
CA LEU A 133 -11.51 -7.88 -1.27
C LEU A 133 -10.93 -9.30 -1.45
N LEU A 134 -11.16 -10.21 -0.51
CA LEU A 134 -10.75 -11.61 -0.65
C LEU A 134 -11.38 -12.30 -1.87
N THR A 135 -12.59 -11.89 -2.26
CA THR A 135 -13.26 -12.49 -3.43
C THR A 135 -12.60 -12.16 -4.77
N ILE A 136 -11.76 -11.11 -4.80
CA ILE A 136 -11.07 -10.63 -6.00
C ILE A 136 -9.53 -10.71 -5.87
N ALA A 137 -9.00 -10.91 -4.67
CA ALA A 137 -7.57 -10.82 -4.39
C ALA A 137 -6.75 -11.80 -5.25
N ASP A 138 -7.18 -13.04 -5.39
CA ASP A 138 -6.48 -14.06 -6.17
C ASP A 138 -6.42 -13.72 -7.66
N GLN A 139 -7.49 -13.13 -8.21
CA GLN A 139 -7.55 -12.76 -9.63
C GLN A 139 -6.62 -11.58 -9.90
N VAL A 140 -6.64 -10.57 -9.03
CA VAL A 140 -5.72 -9.42 -9.13
C VAL A 140 -4.27 -9.90 -8.96
N PHE A 141 -4.01 -10.80 -8.02
CA PHE A 141 -2.69 -11.34 -7.77
C PHE A 141 -2.15 -12.14 -8.98
N LYS A 142 -2.98 -12.96 -9.62
CA LYS A 142 -2.63 -13.64 -10.87
C LYS A 142 -2.35 -12.66 -12.01
N ALA A 143 -3.19 -11.64 -12.18
CA ALA A 143 -2.99 -10.60 -13.18
C ALA A 143 -1.62 -9.91 -13.01
N LEU A 144 -1.25 -9.55 -11.77
CA LEU A 144 0.05 -8.92 -11.49
C LEU A 144 1.25 -9.83 -11.80
N ARG A 145 1.11 -11.15 -11.77
CA ARG A 145 2.19 -12.06 -12.19
C ARG A 145 2.52 -11.92 -13.68
N HIS A 146 1.56 -11.51 -14.52
CA HIS A 146 1.82 -11.22 -15.94
C HIS A 146 2.69 -9.98 -16.15
N LEU A 147 2.71 -9.04 -15.18
CA LEU A 147 3.67 -7.93 -15.19
C LEU A 147 5.10 -8.41 -14.95
N GLY A 148 5.34 -9.65 -14.52
CA GLY A 148 6.67 -10.27 -14.42
C GLY A 148 7.68 -9.43 -13.62
N ASN A 149 8.95 -9.47 -14.05
CA ASN A 149 10.01 -8.66 -13.44
C ASN A 149 9.75 -7.15 -13.68
N LEU A 150 9.87 -6.37 -12.61
CA LEU A 150 9.66 -4.93 -12.61
C LEU A 150 10.90 -4.14 -13.01
N GLU A 151 12.09 -4.74 -13.12
CA GLU A 151 13.33 -4.04 -13.46
C GLU A 151 13.21 -3.19 -14.73
N ASP A 152 12.55 -3.72 -15.77
CA ASP A 152 12.33 -3.05 -17.07
C ASP A 152 11.18 -2.04 -17.07
N SER A 153 10.43 -1.96 -15.96
CA SER A 153 9.30 -1.03 -15.83
C SER A 153 9.77 0.35 -15.42
N ASP A 154 9.05 1.38 -15.84
CA ASP A 154 9.35 2.73 -15.39
C ASP A 154 8.97 2.98 -13.92
N PHE A 155 9.37 4.15 -13.45
CA PHE A 155 9.17 4.58 -12.07
C PHE A 155 7.70 4.50 -11.62
N ILE A 156 6.77 4.97 -12.45
CA ILE A 156 5.35 5.10 -12.07
C ILE A 156 4.72 3.70 -11.97
N VAL A 157 4.90 2.87 -13.00
CA VAL A 157 4.38 1.50 -13.02
C VAL A 157 4.97 0.69 -11.86
N LYS A 158 6.29 0.74 -11.67
CA LYS A 158 6.97 0.04 -10.59
C LYS A 158 6.46 0.47 -9.20
N LYS A 159 6.37 1.78 -8.95
CA LYS A 159 5.85 2.33 -7.68
C LYS A 159 4.40 1.94 -7.41
N LEU A 160 3.56 1.89 -8.44
CA LEU A 160 2.16 1.47 -8.31
C LEU A 160 2.03 -0.03 -8.10
N THR A 161 2.74 -0.85 -8.88
CA THR A 161 2.72 -2.32 -8.73
C THR A 161 3.18 -2.74 -7.34
N VAL A 162 4.32 -2.22 -6.87
CA VAL A 162 4.82 -2.49 -5.51
C VAL A 162 3.77 -2.07 -4.46
N LYS A 163 3.08 -0.95 -4.66
CA LYS A 163 2.01 -0.48 -3.76
C LYS A 163 0.76 -1.37 -3.79
N VAL A 164 0.38 -1.92 -4.95
CA VAL A 164 -0.73 -2.87 -5.08
C VAL A 164 -0.38 -4.19 -4.39
N VAL A 165 0.80 -4.75 -4.67
CA VAL A 165 1.30 -6.00 -4.07
C VAL A 165 1.34 -5.92 -2.55
N GLN A 166 1.84 -4.81 -1.99
CA GLN A 166 1.80 -4.58 -0.54
C GLN A 166 0.39 -4.62 0.04
N ARG A 167 -0.59 -4.02 -0.67
CA ARG A 167 -1.97 -3.98 -0.18
C ARG A 167 -2.63 -5.35 -0.31
N LEU A 168 -2.32 -6.12 -1.36
CA LEU A 168 -2.74 -7.53 -1.47
C LEU A 168 -2.20 -8.39 -0.33
N GLY A 169 -0.91 -8.24 0.02
CA GLY A 169 -0.36 -8.93 1.20
C GLY A 169 -1.12 -8.59 2.48
N MET A 170 -1.59 -7.35 2.61
CA MET A 170 -2.46 -6.92 3.71
C MET A 170 -3.93 -7.35 3.58
N VAL A 171 -4.38 -7.86 2.44
CA VAL A 171 -5.69 -8.51 2.31
C VAL A 171 -5.56 -9.97 2.73
N PHE A 172 -4.53 -10.66 2.23
CA PHE A 172 -4.24 -12.05 2.53
C PHE A 172 -4.02 -12.28 4.03
N LEU A 173 -3.13 -11.49 4.65
CA LEU A 173 -2.85 -11.58 6.08
C LEU A 173 -4.00 -11.02 6.92
N LYS A 174 -4.54 -11.78 7.89
CA LYS A 174 -5.60 -11.31 8.81
C LYS A 174 -5.09 -10.09 9.63
N PRO A 175 -5.88 -9.01 9.78
CA PRO A 175 -5.51 -7.87 10.62
C PRO A 175 -5.33 -8.31 12.08
N LYS A 176 -4.19 -7.97 12.69
CA LYS A 176 -3.93 -8.23 14.10
C LYS A 176 -2.89 -7.26 14.66
N ILE A 177 -2.84 -7.19 15.99
CA ILE A 177 -1.74 -6.55 16.71
C ILE A 177 -0.84 -7.68 17.21
N ALA A 178 0.40 -7.72 16.73
CA ALA A 178 1.33 -8.76 17.14
C ALA A 178 1.73 -8.58 18.61
N LYS A 179 1.56 -9.60 19.45
CA LYS A 179 1.88 -9.55 20.89
C LYS A 179 3.36 -9.27 21.19
N TRP A 180 4.25 -9.67 20.27
CA TRP A 180 5.68 -9.47 20.38
C TRP A 180 6.13 -8.06 19.99
N ARG A 181 5.21 -7.19 19.54
CA ARG A 181 5.47 -5.78 19.28
C ARG A 181 5.88 -5.10 20.58
N TYR A 182 7.08 -4.56 20.62
CA TYR A 182 7.49 -3.78 21.78
C TYR A 182 6.85 -2.38 21.75
N ASP A 183 6.54 -1.85 22.93
CA ASP A 183 6.09 -0.47 23.06
C ASP A 183 7.29 0.47 22.85
N ILE A 184 7.10 1.47 22.01
CA ILE A 184 8.11 2.51 21.74
C ILE A 184 8.03 3.60 22.82
N GLY A 185 7.09 3.47 23.76
CA GLY A 185 6.74 4.51 24.68
C GLY A 185 5.92 5.54 23.92
N ASN A 186 4.62 5.58 24.19
CA ASN A 186 3.85 6.76 23.88
C ASN A 186 4.47 7.90 24.69
N ARG A 187 5.23 8.80 24.03
CA ARG A 187 5.59 10.11 24.61
C ARG A 187 4.32 10.95 24.70
N TYR A 188 3.38 10.51 25.53
CA TYR A 188 2.40 11.40 26.10
C TYR A 188 3.14 12.22 27.15
N LEU A 189 2.98 13.54 27.03
CA LEU A 189 3.39 14.54 28.01
C LEU A 189 2.54 14.36 29.28
N ASP A 190 2.75 13.30 30.04
CA ASP A 190 2.41 13.27 31.46
C ASP A 190 3.70 13.53 32.24
N LEU A 191 4.13 14.80 32.20
CA LEU A 191 5.07 15.37 33.15
C LEU A 191 4.32 15.59 34.47
N GLU A 192 3.96 14.50 35.15
CA GLU A 192 3.65 14.47 36.57
C GLU A 192 3.31 13.01 36.93
N ASN A 193 4.24 12.36 37.64
CA ASN A 193 4.16 11.00 38.20
C ASN A 193 4.50 9.84 37.24
N SER A 194 5.77 9.43 37.21
CA SER A 194 6.24 8.27 37.99
C SER A 194 7.56 7.71 37.45
N ASP A 195 8.56 7.75 38.31
CA ASP A 195 9.63 6.77 38.50
C ASP A 195 10.34 6.20 37.26
N PHE A 196 11.44 6.89 36.93
CA PHE A 196 12.65 6.30 36.36
C PHE A 196 13.15 5.13 37.23
N ALA A 197 12.61 3.92 37.06
CA ALA A 197 13.27 2.66 37.40
C ALA A 197 12.38 1.46 37.00
N LYS A 198 12.69 0.84 35.85
CA LYS A 198 12.72 -0.63 35.64
C LYS A 198 12.93 -0.96 34.15
N CYS A 199 14.13 -0.69 33.65
CA CYS A 199 14.72 -1.46 32.55
C CYS A 199 15.67 -2.51 33.14
N GLN A 200 15.16 -3.37 34.02
CA GLN A 200 15.78 -4.63 34.38
C GLN A 200 14.67 -5.68 34.39
N GLY A 201 14.65 -6.46 33.33
CA GLY A 201 13.69 -7.53 33.06
C GLY A 201 14.10 -8.23 31.77
N PHE A 202 15.38 -8.58 31.66
CA PHE A 202 15.94 -9.34 30.55
C PHE A 202 15.79 -10.86 30.76
N ASP A 203 14.94 -11.29 31.70
CA ASP A 203 14.88 -12.69 32.13
C ASP A 203 13.51 -12.98 32.75
N ALA A 204 12.44 -13.14 31.94
CA ALA A 204 11.12 -13.63 32.38
C ALA A 204 10.07 -13.87 31.26
N LEU A 205 10.35 -13.61 29.97
CA LEU A 205 9.34 -13.76 28.89
C LEU A 205 9.61 -14.96 27.94
N GLU A 206 10.46 -15.91 28.34
CA GLU A 206 10.82 -17.07 27.49
C GLU A 206 9.91 -18.29 27.60
N LEU A 207 8.83 -18.23 28.36
CA LEU A 207 7.96 -19.40 28.55
C LEU A 207 6.49 -19.00 28.65
N GLU A 208 5.93 -18.36 27.62
CA GLU A 208 4.47 -18.37 27.47
C GLU A 208 3.99 -18.22 26.00
N SER A 209 3.29 -19.27 25.58
CA SER A 209 2.49 -19.45 24.36
C SER A 209 3.20 -19.69 23.01
N PHE A 210 3.77 -20.90 22.85
CA PHE A 210 3.66 -21.68 21.60
C PHE A 210 2.20 -22.13 21.31
N ALA A 211 1.20 -21.53 21.95
CA ALA A 211 -0.16 -21.55 21.45
C ALA A 211 -0.23 -20.58 20.25
N ASP A 212 0.46 -20.97 19.18
CA ASP A 212 0.13 -20.52 17.84
C ASP A 212 -1.36 -20.82 17.66
N GLU A 213 -2.19 -19.79 17.76
CA GLU A 213 -3.45 -19.77 17.00
C GLU A 213 -3.08 -20.29 15.61
N VAL A 214 -3.62 -21.44 15.20
CA VAL A 214 -3.28 -22.12 13.95
C VAL A 214 -3.11 -21.09 12.85
N TYR A 215 -1.85 -20.80 12.52
CA TYR A 215 -1.47 -19.67 11.70
C TYR A 215 -1.75 -20.07 10.25
N GLU A 216 -2.95 -19.75 9.77
CA GLU A 216 -3.24 -19.80 8.33
C GLU A 216 -2.52 -18.63 7.65
N VAL A 217 -1.21 -18.77 7.49
CA VAL A 217 -0.41 -17.90 6.64
C VAL A 217 -0.50 -18.42 5.21
N PRO A 218 -0.97 -17.61 4.26
CA PRO A 218 -0.92 -17.95 2.85
C PRO A 218 0.53 -17.81 2.38
N TYR A 219 1.33 -18.88 2.55
CA TYR A 219 2.79 -18.86 2.32
C TYR A 219 3.14 -18.54 0.87
N ASP A 220 2.41 -19.11 -0.09
CA ASP A 220 2.66 -18.90 -1.53
C ASP A 220 2.46 -17.44 -1.93
N GLU A 221 1.37 -16.81 -1.47
CA GLU A 221 1.10 -15.40 -1.71
C GLU A 221 2.08 -14.50 -0.97
N LEU A 222 2.41 -14.86 0.27
CA LEU A 222 3.32 -14.09 1.12
C LEU A 222 4.74 -14.05 0.54
N GLU A 223 5.25 -15.17 0.03
CA GLU A 223 6.59 -15.26 -0.55
C GLU A 223 6.73 -14.31 -1.74
N VAL A 224 5.77 -14.33 -2.67
CA VAL A 224 5.77 -13.43 -3.83
C VAL A 224 5.67 -11.97 -3.39
N VAL A 225 4.79 -11.66 -2.43
CA VAL A 225 4.65 -10.31 -1.89
C VAL A 225 5.97 -9.83 -1.28
N LEU A 226 6.62 -10.65 -0.46
CA LEU A 226 7.89 -10.32 0.18
C LEU A 226 9.01 -10.16 -0.84
N ASN A 227 9.10 -11.06 -1.84
CA ASN A 227 10.10 -10.98 -2.89
C ASN A 227 9.99 -9.66 -3.67
N THR A 228 8.79 -9.28 -4.13
CA THR A 228 8.58 -8.00 -4.82
C THR A 228 8.95 -6.80 -3.94
N ILE A 229 8.65 -6.85 -2.63
CA ILE A 229 8.97 -5.76 -1.71
C ILE A 229 10.48 -5.68 -1.43
N LEU A 230 11.16 -6.81 -1.29
CA LEU A 230 12.61 -6.88 -1.05
C LEU A 230 13.40 -6.42 -2.28
N GLU A 231 12.96 -6.78 -3.49
CA GLU A 231 13.49 -6.23 -4.74
C GLU A 231 13.34 -4.70 -4.78
N ALA A 232 12.17 -4.17 -4.39
CA ALA A 232 11.93 -2.74 -4.35
C ALA A 232 12.86 -1.98 -3.38
N LEU A 233 13.35 -2.62 -2.31
CA LEU A 233 14.36 -1.99 -1.42
C LEU A 233 15.68 -1.71 -2.14
N ARG A 234 15.98 -2.44 -3.21
CA ARG A 234 17.25 -2.32 -3.93
C ARG A 234 17.12 -1.49 -5.20
N ASP A 235 15.95 -0.91 -5.43
CA ASP A 235 15.67 -0.11 -6.61
C ASP A 235 16.52 1.17 -6.66
N ARG A 236 16.82 1.66 -7.87
CA ARG A 236 17.57 2.90 -8.10
C ARG A 236 16.84 4.13 -7.55
N ASP A 237 15.52 4.13 -7.58
CA ASP A 237 14.69 5.27 -7.21
C ASP A 237 14.33 5.23 -5.71
N THR A 238 14.71 6.28 -4.97
CA THR A 238 14.52 6.37 -3.51
C THR A 238 13.06 6.20 -3.08
N ASP A 239 12.14 6.75 -3.87
CA ASP A 239 10.70 6.66 -3.64
C ASP A 239 10.17 5.22 -3.70
N ILE A 240 10.79 4.38 -4.51
CA ILE A 240 10.44 2.96 -4.64
C ILE A 240 11.02 2.20 -3.45
N ARG A 241 12.26 2.49 -3.05
CA ARG A 241 12.86 1.95 -1.82
C ARG A 241 12.02 2.27 -0.59
N TRP A 242 11.57 3.50 -0.45
CA TRP A 242 10.69 3.94 0.64
C TRP A 242 9.32 3.26 0.61
N THR A 243 8.76 3.09 -0.60
CA THR A 243 7.51 2.33 -0.78
C THR A 243 7.72 0.89 -0.31
N GLY A 244 8.82 0.23 -0.71
CA GLY A 244 9.21 -1.11 -0.26
C GLY A 244 9.35 -1.21 1.26
N ALA A 245 10.14 -0.32 1.88
CA ALA A 245 10.34 -0.29 3.34
C ALA A 245 9.03 -0.15 4.13
N LYS A 246 8.14 0.76 3.68
CA LYS A 246 6.79 0.89 4.26
C LYS A 246 5.95 -0.36 4.08
N GLY A 247 6.14 -1.09 2.98
CA GLY A 247 5.55 -2.38 2.71
C GLY A 247 5.98 -3.42 3.73
N ILE A 248 7.29 -3.60 3.94
CA ILE A 248 7.84 -4.51 4.94
C ILE A 248 7.26 -4.22 6.32
N GLY A 249 7.32 -2.97 6.78
CA GLY A 249 6.81 -2.60 8.10
C GLY A 249 5.30 -2.87 8.27
N ARG A 250 4.52 -2.91 7.18
CA ARG A 250 3.09 -3.29 7.20
C ARG A 250 2.88 -4.80 7.20
N ILE A 251 3.65 -5.53 6.39
CA ILE A 251 3.53 -6.98 6.29
C ILE A 251 4.00 -7.63 7.60
N VAL A 252 5.18 -7.25 8.08
CA VAL A 252 5.77 -7.77 9.32
C VAL A 252 4.88 -7.48 10.54
N SER A 253 4.10 -6.39 10.54
CA SER A 253 3.14 -6.13 11.64
C SER A 253 2.06 -7.20 11.78
N ARG A 254 1.88 -8.05 10.77
CA ARG A 254 0.92 -9.16 10.74
C ARG A 254 1.57 -10.52 10.76
N LEU A 255 2.89 -10.62 10.92
CA LEU A 255 3.61 -11.88 10.96
C LEU A 255 3.85 -12.36 12.41
N PRO A 256 3.98 -13.68 12.64
CA PRO A 256 4.54 -14.19 13.87
C PRO A 256 6.01 -13.78 14.01
N LYS A 257 6.54 -13.80 15.23
CA LYS A 257 7.91 -13.35 15.53
C LYS A 257 8.97 -14.10 14.70
N HIS A 258 8.79 -15.40 14.48
CA HIS A 258 9.75 -16.20 13.71
C HIS A 258 9.82 -15.74 12.24
N LEU A 259 8.68 -15.58 11.55
CA LEU A 259 8.70 -15.04 10.18
C LEU A 259 9.19 -13.58 10.12
N ALA A 260 8.97 -12.79 11.16
CA ALA A 260 9.54 -11.45 11.25
C ALA A 260 11.07 -11.48 11.33
N ASN A 261 11.65 -12.44 12.07
CA ASN A 261 13.09 -12.69 12.08
C ASN A 261 13.59 -13.12 10.70
N ASP A 262 12.89 -14.04 10.03
CA ASP A 262 13.26 -14.49 8.67
C ASP A 262 13.30 -13.32 7.69
N VAL A 263 12.31 -12.42 7.75
CA VAL A 263 12.29 -11.20 6.92
C VAL A 263 13.48 -10.28 7.26
N LEU A 264 13.82 -10.12 8.53
CA LEU A 264 15.00 -9.34 8.93
C LEU A 264 16.31 -9.97 8.42
N ASP A 265 16.42 -11.29 8.48
CA ASP A 265 17.57 -12.04 7.95
C ASP A 265 17.70 -11.86 6.44
N SER A 266 16.58 -11.90 5.70
CA SER A 266 16.55 -11.56 4.27
C SER A 266 17.03 -10.13 4.02
N ILE A 267 16.54 -9.13 4.77
CA ILE A 267 16.99 -7.74 4.63
C ILE A 267 18.51 -7.66 4.85
N ILE A 268 19.02 -8.26 5.94
CA ILE A 268 20.45 -8.21 6.25
C ILE A 268 21.28 -8.87 5.13
N LYS A 269 20.89 -10.07 4.73
CA LYS A 269 21.59 -10.86 3.69
C LYS A 269 21.66 -10.13 2.35
N PHE A 270 20.55 -9.54 1.91
CA PHE A 270 20.45 -8.97 0.56
C PHE A 270 20.82 -7.49 0.48
N ASN A 271 20.71 -6.74 1.58
CA ASN A 271 20.97 -5.29 1.57
C ASN A 271 22.33 -4.90 2.15
N PHE A 272 22.89 -5.66 3.10
CA PHE A 272 24.10 -5.28 3.85
C PHE A 272 25.31 -6.20 3.60
N ASN A 273 25.39 -6.86 2.45
CA ASN A 273 26.56 -7.66 2.08
C ASN A 273 27.68 -6.80 1.46
N SER A 274 28.88 -7.38 1.34
CA SER A 274 30.07 -6.70 0.81
C SER A 274 29.95 -6.26 -0.66
N HIS A 275 29.01 -6.83 -1.42
CA HIS A 275 28.76 -6.55 -2.83
C HIS A 275 27.53 -5.64 -3.03
N SER A 276 26.84 -5.27 -1.96
CA SER A 276 25.66 -4.39 -2.03
C SER A 276 26.08 -2.96 -2.36
N GLY A 277 25.49 -2.39 -3.41
CA GLY A 277 25.66 -0.97 -3.74
C GLY A 277 24.85 -0.04 -2.83
N ASN A 278 25.10 1.27 -2.94
CA ASN A 278 24.49 2.31 -2.09
C ASN A 278 22.96 2.24 -2.04
N ALA A 279 22.28 1.91 -3.16
CA ALA A 279 20.84 1.76 -3.20
C ALA A 279 20.33 0.65 -2.27
N ALA A 280 20.98 -0.51 -2.29
CA ALA A 280 20.63 -1.64 -1.42
C ALA A 280 20.87 -1.31 0.06
N TRP A 281 22.01 -0.71 0.39
CA TRP A 281 22.30 -0.23 1.75
C TRP A 281 21.24 0.76 2.24
N HIS A 282 20.94 1.78 1.44
CA HIS A 282 19.93 2.79 1.77
C HIS A 282 18.56 2.14 2.01
N GLY A 283 18.11 1.25 1.12
CA GLY A 283 16.84 0.55 1.29
C GLY A 283 16.80 -0.36 2.52
N GLY A 284 17.90 -1.05 2.83
CA GLY A 284 18.04 -1.85 4.04
C GLY A 284 17.89 -0.99 5.30
N CYS A 285 18.56 0.17 5.34
CA CYS A 285 18.43 1.12 6.44
C CYS A 285 16.99 1.64 6.60
N LEU A 286 16.33 1.98 5.49
CA LEU A 286 14.92 2.39 5.51
C LEU A 286 14.00 1.28 6.06
N ALA A 287 14.22 0.03 5.66
CA ALA A 287 13.43 -1.10 6.13
C ALA A 287 13.62 -1.34 7.64
N VAL A 288 14.88 -1.33 8.11
CA VAL A 288 15.19 -1.42 9.54
C VAL A 288 14.56 -0.27 10.31
N ALA A 289 14.66 0.97 9.80
CA ALA A 289 14.03 2.14 10.43
C ALA A 289 12.51 2.01 10.52
N GLU A 290 11.85 1.52 9.46
CA GLU A 290 10.39 1.27 9.46
C GLU A 290 10.00 0.16 10.46
N LEU A 291 10.80 -0.91 10.58
CA LEU A 291 10.58 -1.96 11.58
C LEU A 291 10.72 -1.42 13.01
N SER A 292 11.79 -0.68 13.27
CA SER A 292 12.03 -0.04 14.57
C SER A 292 10.93 0.95 14.94
N LYS A 293 10.59 1.87 14.03
CA LYS A 293 9.54 2.88 14.20
C LYS A 293 8.17 2.29 14.52
N ARG A 294 7.91 1.05 14.09
CA ARG A 294 6.63 0.37 14.30
C ARG A 294 6.63 -0.61 15.47
N GLY A 295 7.77 -0.89 16.07
CA GLY A 295 7.90 -1.80 17.20
C GLY A 295 8.07 -3.26 16.78
N PHE A 296 8.47 -3.49 15.53
CA PHE A 296 8.58 -4.82 14.92
C PHE A 296 10.02 -5.23 14.60
N LEU A 297 11.01 -4.51 15.14
CA LEU A 297 12.39 -4.97 15.16
C LEU A 297 12.62 -5.83 16.42
N PRO A 298 12.86 -7.15 16.32
CA PRO A 298 13.09 -7.98 17.49
C PRO A 298 14.27 -7.46 18.32
N LEU A 299 14.04 -7.19 19.61
CA LEU A 299 15.03 -6.51 20.47
C LEU A 299 16.32 -7.33 20.63
N GLU A 300 16.22 -8.66 20.62
CA GLU A 300 17.39 -9.57 20.64
C GLU A 300 18.33 -9.33 19.46
N ARG A 301 17.81 -8.86 18.32
CA ARG A 301 18.57 -8.62 17.08
C ARG A 301 19.14 -7.21 17.00
N LEU A 302 18.79 -6.33 17.94
CA LEU A 302 19.24 -4.94 17.93
C LEU A 302 20.78 -4.80 17.95
N PRO A 303 21.55 -5.58 18.75
CA PRO A 303 23.01 -5.49 18.72
C PRO A 303 23.61 -5.83 17.36
N ASP A 304 23.05 -6.82 16.65
CA ASP A 304 23.54 -7.23 15.33
C ASP A 304 23.27 -6.14 14.28
N VAL A 305 22.06 -5.59 14.30
CA VAL A 305 21.68 -4.46 13.43
C VAL A 305 22.55 -3.24 13.70
N VAL A 306 22.79 -2.90 14.97
CA VAL A 306 23.65 -1.77 15.34
C VAL A 306 25.09 -1.98 14.86
N LYS A 307 25.67 -3.18 15.00
CA LYS A 307 27.01 -3.48 14.47
C LYS A 307 27.09 -3.26 12.96
N ILE A 308 26.07 -3.73 12.23
CA ILE A 308 25.99 -3.53 10.77
C ILE A 308 25.94 -2.04 10.42
N LEU A 309 25.09 -1.27 11.12
CA LEU A 309 24.94 0.17 10.88
C LEU A 309 26.15 0.99 11.32
N LEU A 310 26.88 0.58 12.35
CA LEU A 310 28.12 1.25 12.77
C LEU A 310 29.26 1.05 11.77
N ASN A 311 29.31 -0.10 11.10
CA ASN A 311 30.23 -0.30 9.98
C ASN A 311 29.97 0.69 8.82
N VAL A 312 28.76 1.25 8.72
CA VAL A 312 28.39 2.29 7.75
C VAL A 312 28.93 3.68 8.15
N SER A 313 29.15 3.92 9.44
CA SER A 313 29.38 5.28 9.99
C SER A 313 30.75 5.89 9.63
N TYR A 314 31.59 5.20 8.88
CA TYR A 314 32.81 5.79 8.28
C TYR A 314 32.61 6.34 6.86
N LYS A 315 31.45 6.13 6.19
CA LYS A 315 31.17 6.68 4.86
C LYS A 315 29.68 7.11 4.69
N GLU A 316 29.42 8.40 4.91
CA GLU A 316 28.39 9.24 4.23
C GLU A 316 26.86 9.08 4.47
N ILE A 317 26.32 8.09 5.18
CA ILE A 317 24.85 7.83 5.09
C ILE A 317 23.96 8.48 6.18
N LEU A 318 24.49 8.89 7.34
CA LEU A 318 23.64 9.35 8.46
C LEU A 318 22.92 10.70 8.23
N TYR A 319 23.39 11.54 7.31
CA TYR A 319 22.78 12.86 7.08
C TYR A 319 21.41 12.80 6.37
N HIS A 320 21.14 11.78 5.54
CA HIS A 320 19.90 11.68 4.76
C HIS A 320 18.80 10.80 5.38
N ILE A 321 19.12 9.99 6.40
CA ILE A 321 18.13 9.07 7.01
C ILE A 321 17.27 9.79 8.07
N PHE A 322 17.76 10.87 8.68
CA PHE A 322 17.11 11.51 9.82
C PHE A 322 16.61 12.94 9.57
N PHE A 323 16.92 13.57 8.42
CA PHE A 323 16.67 15.00 8.21
C PHE A 323 16.04 15.40 6.85
N ASP A 324 15.37 14.49 6.14
CA ASP A 324 14.47 14.84 5.02
C ASP A 324 13.04 14.32 5.23
#